data_AF-A0A2D7SLK6-F1
#
_entry.id   AF-A0A2D7SLK6-F1
#
_cell.length_a   1.000
_cell.length_b   1.000
_cell.length_c   1.000
_cell.angle_alpha   90.00
_cell.angle_beta   90.00
_cell.angle_gamma   90.00
#
_symmetry.space_group_name_H-M   'P 1'
#
loop_
_entity.id
_entity.type
_entity.pdbx_description
1 polymer ?
#
loop_
_entity_poly.entity_id
_entity_poly.type
_entity_poly.pdbx_seq_one_letter_code
_entity_poly.pdbx_strand_id
1 'polypeptide(L)' 'MGFIKFWIFSTLFFLTFPLSLILSLFFLGIKETKQFMIVLISDYLQTILFIFIIITIIIIFIVDYLSNFFG' A
#
# COMPACT_ATOMS: atom_id res chain seq x y z
N MET A 1 -7.99 -9.28 14.90
CA MET A 1 -6.66 -9.90 15.15
C MET A 1 -5.87 -9.01 16.10
N GLY A 2 -5.19 -9.55 17.11
CA GLY A 2 -4.27 -8.74 17.92
C GLY A 2 -3.09 -8.20 17.11
N PHE A 3 -2.54 -7.04 17.51
CA PHE A 3 -1.43 -6.35 16.84
C PHE A 3 -0.25 -7.27 16.50
N ILE A 4 0.13 -8.16 17.44
CA ILE A 4 1.21 -9.13 17.25
C ILE A 4 0.92 -10.11 16.11
N LYS A 5 -0.31 -10.63 16.01
CA LYS A 5 -0.69 -11.54 14.93
C LYS A 5 -0.63 -10.82 13.58
N PHE A 6 -1.18 -9.59 13.50
CA PHE A 6 -1.10 -8.77 12.29
C PHE A 6 0.35 -8.52 11.86
N TRP A 7 1.22 -8.19 12.80
CA TRP A 7 2.63 -7.93 12.52
C TRP A 7 3.36 -9.16 11.98
N ILE A 8 3.10 -10.34 12.54
CA ILE A 8 3.65 -11.61 12.05
C ILE A 8 3.15 -11.91 10.63
N PHE A 9 1.85 -11.77 10.36
CA PHE A 9 1.34 -12.02 9.00
C PHE A 9 1.88 -11.03 7.98
N SER A 10 2.00 -9.75 8.35
CA SER A 10 2.54 -8.70 7.48
C SER A 10 4.01 -8.94 7.14
N THR A 11 4.84 -9.27 8.13
CA THR A 11 6.26 -9.57 7.93
C THR A 11 6.46 -10.82 7.06
N LEU A 12 5.66 -11.87 7.27
CA LEU A 12 5.75 -13.11 6.52
C LEU A 12 5.31 -12.95 5.06
N PHE A 13 4.28 -12.13 4.82
CA PHE A 13 3.89 -11.71 3.47
C PHE A 13 5.01 -10.91 2.78
N PHE A 14 5.59 -9.94 3.48
CA PHE A 14 6.66 -9.12 2.91
C PHE A 14 7.92 -9.94 2.58
N LEU A 15 8.21 -10.97 3.36
CA LEU A 15 9.33 -11.89 3.12
C LEU A 15 9.08 -12.83 1.92
N THR A 16 7.85 -13.29 1.74
CA THR A 16 7.47 -14.19 0.64
C THR A 16 7.23 -13.45 -0.68
N PHE A 17 6.98 -12.15 -0.61
CA PHE A 17 6.80 -11.28 -1.77
C PHE A 17 7.97 -11.30 -2.79
N PRO A 18 9.25 -11.10 -2.41
CA PRO A 18 10.38 -11.21 -3.36
C PRO A 18 10.54 -12.63 -3.92
N LEU A 19 10.21 -13.66 -3.14
CA LEU A 19 10.21 -15.04 -3.61
C LEU A 19 9.16 -15.24 -4.72
N SER A 20 7.98 -14.63 -4.59
CA SER A 20 6.94 -14.66 -5.62
C SER A 20 7.38 -13.97 -6.92
N LEU A 21 8.15 -12.87 -6.82
CA LEU A 21 8.70 -12.17 -7.98
C LEU A 21 9.75 -13.02 -8.71
N ILE A 22 10.63 -13.71 -7.96
CA ILE A 22 11.62 -14.63 -8.55
C ILE A 22 10.91 -15.80 -9.25
N LEU A 23 9.87 -16.37 -8.64
CA LEU A 23 9.06 -17.41 -9.27
C LEU A 23 8.38 -16.88 -10.54
N SER A 24 7.82 -15.67 -10.51
CA SER A 24 7.24 -15.05 -11.71
C SER A 24 8.27 -14.90 -12.85
N LEU A 25 9.53 -14.56 -12.52
CA LEU A 25 10.63 -14.44 -13.49
C LEU A 25 10.94 -15.77 -14.16
N PHE A 26 10.88 -16.86 -13.39
CA PHE A 26 11.17 -18.20 -13.88
C PHE A 26 10.05 -18.78 -14.75
N PHE A 27 8.78 -18.50 -14.40
CA PHE A 27 7.62 -19.06 -15.11
C PHE A 27 7.12 -18.22 -16.29
N LEU A 28 7.11 -16.88 -16.19
CA LEU A 28 6.57 -15.98 -17.23
C LEU A 28 7.66 -15.40 -18.14
N GLY A 29 8.92 -15.43 -17.71
CA GLY A 29 10.06 -14.87 -18.43
C GLY A 29 10.22 -13.34 -18.26
N ILE A 30 11.40 -12.84 -18.66
CA ILE A 30 11.87 -11.46 -18.37
C ILE A 30 10.89 -10.34 -18.80
N LYS A 31 10.20 -10.51 -19.94
CA LYS A 31 9.37 -9.46 -20.54
C LYS A 31 8.09 -9.24 -19.74
N GLU A 32 7.38 -10.32 -19.45
CA GLU A 32 6.13 -10.29 -18.70
C GLU A 32 6.36 -9.88 -17.24
N THR A 33 7.47 -10.30 -16.62
CA THR A 33 7.79 -9.85 -15.26
C THR A 33 8.13 -8.37 -15.14
N LYS A 34 8.70 -7.78 -16.20
CA LYS A 34 8.92 -6.33 -16.23
C LYS A 34 7.58 -5.59 -16.24
N GLN A 35 6.63 -6.05 -17.06
CA GLN A 35 5.29 -5.47 -17.08
C GLN A 35 4.58 -5.65 -15.74
N PHE A 36 4.66 -6.85 -15.14
CA PHE A 36 4.10 -7.12 -13.83
C PHE A 36 4.68 -6.19 -12.75
N MET A 37 6.01 -6.01 -12.70
CA MET A 37 6.66 -5.09 -11.77
C MET A 37 6.25 -3.64 -11.98
N ILE A 38 6.10 -3.19 -13.23
CA ILE A 38 5.66 -1.83 -13.55
C ILE A 38 4.24 -1.59 -13.05
N VAL A 39 3.32 -2.51 -13.33
CA VAL A 39 1.93 -2.44 -12.86
C VAL A 39 1.87 -2.45 -11.34
N LEU A 40 2.69 -3.30 -10.69
CA LEU A 40 2.71 -3.36 -9.24
C LEU A 40 3.20 -2.05 -8.60
N ILE A 41 4.25 -1.46 -9.17
CA ILE A 41 4.77 -0.16 -8.72
C ILE A 41 3.72 0.94 -8.94
N SER A 42 3.02 0.94 -10.08
CA SER A 42 2.02 1.96 -10.37
C SER A 42 0.85 1.88 -9.41
N ASP A 43 0.36 0.67 -9.13
CA ASP A 43 -0.76 0.45 -8.20
C ASP A 43 -0.36 0.81 -6.76
N TYR A 44 0.87 0.49 -6.36
CA TYR A 44 1.39 0.85 -5.04
C TYR A 44 1.52 2.36 -4.86
N LEU A 45 2.10 3.06 -5.85
CA LEU A 45 2.20 4.53 -5.84
C LEU A 45 0.82 5.20 -5.84
N GLN A 46 -0.11 4.70 -6.65
CA GLN A 46 -1.49 5.19 -6.69
C GLN A 46 -2.15 5.02 -5.32
N THR A 47 -1.98 3.87 -4.67
CA THR A 47 -2.54 3.61 -3.34
C THR A 47 -1.99 4.57 -2.29
N ILE A 48 -0.68 4.83 -2.29
CA ILE A 48 -0.04 5.81 -1.38
C ILE A 48 -0.62 7.20 -1.59
N LEU A 49 -0.77 7.64 -2.84
CA LEU A 49 -1.35 8.95 -3.17
C LEU A 49 -2.80 9.05 -2.66
N PHE A 50 -3.61 8.01 -2.85
CA PHE A 50 -4.97 7.97 -2.33
C PHE A 50 -5.03 8.09 -0.81
N ILE A 51 -4.17 7.35 -0.10
CA ILE A 51 -4.07 7.45 1.37
C ILE A 51 -3.71 8.87 1.80
N PHE A 52 -2.78 9.52 1.11
CA PHE A 52 -2.35 10.89 1.43
C PHE A 52 -3.48 11.91 1.23
N ILE A 53 -4.24 11.80 0.13
CA ILE A 53 -5.41 12.65 -0.15
C ILE A 53 -6.47 12.45 0.94
N ILE A 54 -6.79 11.20 1.27
CA ILE A 54 -7.80 10.89 2.29
C ILE A 54 -7.39 11.47 3.65
N ILE A 55 -6.13 11.33 4.05
CA ILE A 55 -5.61 11.90 5.31
C ILE A 55 -5.77 13.42 5.31
N THR A 56 -5.46 14.08 4.20
CA THR A 56 -5.58 15.54 4.08
C THR A 56 -7.03 16.00 4.23
N ILE A 57 -7.96 15.30 3.57
CA ILE A 57 -9.41 15.58 3.68
C ILE A 57 -9.87 15.40 5.13
N ILE A 58 -9.47 14.33 5.80
CA ILE A 58 -9.81 14.08 7.21
C ILE A 58 -9.31 15.22 8.09
N ILE A 59 -8.06 15.67 7.90
CA ILE A 59 -7.49 16.79 8.68
C ILE A 59 -8.29 18.07 8.46
N ILE A 60 -8.61 18.41 7.21
CA ILE A 60 -9.44 19.60 6.90
C ILE A 60 -10.80 19.51 7.59
N PHE A 61 -11.44 18.34 7.54
CA PHE A 61 -12.74 18.12 8.15
C PHE A 61 -12.69 18.27 9.68
N ILE A 62 -11.62 17.77 10.31
CA ILE A 62 -11.40 17.93 11.75
C ILE A 62 -11.20 19.41 12.10
N VAL A 63 -10.40 20.14 11.31
CA VAL A 63 -10.16 21.57 11.54
C VAL A 63 -11.46 22.37 11.40
N ASP A 64 -12.23 22.11 10.35
CA ASP A 64 -13.51 22.79 10.12
C ASP A 64 -14.54 22.48 11.23
N TYR A 65 -14.61 21.21 11.66
CA TYR A 65 -15.44 20.82 12.79
C TYR A 65 -15.04 21.53 14.08
N LEU A 66 -13.74 21.63 14.37
CA LEU A 66 -13.23 22.33 15.55
C LEU A 66 -13.46 23.84 15.48
N SER A 67 -13.30 24.47 14.31
CA SER A 67 -13.57 25.89 14.16
C SER A 67 -15.05 26.23 14.34
N ASN A 68 -15.95 25.40 13.81
CA ASN A 68 -17.40 25.57 14.02
C ASN A 68 -17.85 25.27 15.47
N PHE A 69 -17.04 24.55 16.25
CA PHE A 69 -17.33 24.28 17.65
C PHE A 69 -16.81 25.39 18.59
N PHE A 70 -15.72 26.06 18.23
CA PHE A 70 -15.08 27.11 19.05
C PHE A 70 -15.37 28.55 18.60
N GLY A 71 -15.91 28.76 17.40
CA GLY A 71 -16.40 30.06 16.90
C GLY A 71 -17.91 30.18 17.02
#